data_AF-A0A8H3CW12-F1
#
_entry.id   AF-A0A8H3CW12-F1
#
_cell.length_a   1.000
_cell.length_b   1.000
_cell.length_c   1.000
_cell.angle_alpha   90.00
_cell.angle_beta   90.00
_cell.angle_gamma   90.00
#
_symmetry.space_group_name_H-M   'P 1'
#
loop_
_entity.id
_entity.type
_entity.pdbx_description
1 polymer ?
#
loop_
_entity_poly.entity_id
_entity_poly.type
_entity_poly.pdbx_seq_one_letter_code
_entity_poly.pdbx_strand_id
1 'polypeptide(L)'
;MTAEIQYPLFRVFVGPDRTITICGSQIFTLNSQSGAVETLATVSSAEKNVSSVIRIGAVDEAYQHLVTSGDDKRLRVWSIHDLKELSCREIPKRANVLKLSQDGQTILVADKFGDIFSYPLVPPESTLQPQSTENTGSKSLAVAMHDNPHGTLILGHASIITDFVLTHGEKQVISADRDEHVRVSWYPEGWDVDQYCLGHKMFVSALEIPACAPSILVSGGGDPELYVWEYKTGKNMARIPIWNHIQPFLKVKGGRRKPEKPQGKKSKKKKAVVESEDVDMVTESGEEFLVVSKLKQVRFGQVDVVLFFAVGCSALFYFRWPVSLDFGGVEVCSLDLANPVLDFAVVQDGKVLVSVDPTWPTTPGAVSTTPSTDSRRVRRLVWKDGQVVEDESESPLVQSLNQGCDVKGPANETHTLGLYEPLFALPKTAEFESGDGAEDTPVPQDITSGPGLRASARQKTKEELEKRKALTQEATQRATKQPRVEET
;
A
#
# COMPACT_ATOMS: atom_id res chain seq x y z
N MET A 1 -5.82 -12.56 -32.82
CA MET A 1 -4.64 -11.86 -32.28
C MET A 1 -5.19 -10.76 -31.40
N THR A 2 -4.85 -10.76 -30.12
CA THR A 2 -5.18 -9.66 -29.21
C THR A 2 -4.40 -8.42 -29.65
N ALA A 3 -5.03 -7.25 -29.62
CA ALA A 3 -4.33 -6.01 -29.95
C ALA A 3 -3.21 -5.78 -28.93
N GLU A 4 -2.00 -5.48 -29.39
CA GLU A 4 -0.93 -4.99 -28.52
C GLU A 4 -1.21 -3.52 -28.18
N ILE A 5 -1.06 -3.19 -26.90
CA ILE A 5 -1.17 -1.82 -26.43
C ILE A 5 0.07 -1.46 -25.64
N GLN A 6 0.36 -0.16 -25.64
CA GLN A 6 1.42 0.39 -24.83
C GLN A 6 0.93 0.50 -23.38
N TYR A 7 1.66 -0.13 -22.46
CA TYR A 7 1.32 -0.09 -21.04
C TYR A 7 1.53 1.31 -20.45
N PRO A 8 0.68 1.70 -19.49
CA PRO A 8 0.81 2.98 -18.80
C PRO A 8 2.01 2.99 -17.85
N LEU A 9 2.53 4.19 -17.62
CA LEU A 9 3.61 4.41 -16.66
C LEU A 9 3.02 4.58 -15.26
N PHE A 10 3.10 3.56 -14.41
CA PHE A 10 2.39 3.56 -13.13
C PHE A 10 3.11 4.33 -12.01
N ARG A 11 4.42 4.59 -12.16
CA ARG A 11 5.24 5.40 -11.24
C ARG A 11 6.26 6.20 -12.03
N VAL A 12 6.37 7.48 -11.68
CA VAL A 12 7.41 8.38 -12.18
C VAL A 12 8.06 9.06 -10.97
N PHE A 13 9.38 9.08 -10.90
CA PHE A 13 10.16 9.81 -9.90
C PHE A 13 11.03 10.82 -10.65
N VAL A 14 10.84 12.10 -10.39
CA VAL A 14 11.55 13.17 -11.11
C VAL A 14 12.62 13.74 -10.20
N GLY A 15 13.88 13.53 -10.54
CA GLY A 15 15.05 14.09 -9.85
C GLY A 15 15.67 15.27 -10.60
N PRO A 16 16.66 15.94 -10.00
CA PRO A 16 17.35 17.09 -10.60
C PRO A 16 17.93 16.77 -12.00
N ASP A 17 18.67 15.67 -12.08
CA ASP A 17 19.39 15.27 -13.29
C ASP A 17 18.77 14.07 -13.98
N ARG A 18 18.10 13.19 -13.21
CA ARG A 18 17.53 11.94 -13.72
C ARG A 18 16.08 11.75 -13.30
N THR A 19 15.29 11.23 -14.22
CA THR A 19 13.91 10.80 -14.02
C THR A 19 13.84 9.29 -14.16
N ILE A 20 13.17 8.63 -13.21
CA ILE A 20 12.94 7.20 -13.22
C ILE A 20 11.47 6.96 -13.52
N THR A 21 11.18 6.03 -14.41
CA THR A 21 9.80 5.55 -14.61
C THR A 21 9.74 4.04 -14.59
N ILE A 22 8.66 3.51 -14.04
CA ILE A 22 8.41 2.08 -13.96
C ILE A 22 7.18 1.73 -14.80
N CYS A 23 7.31 0.70 -15.63
CA CYS A 23 6.26 0.19 -16.50
C CYS A 23 6.26 -1.34 -16.47
N GLY A 24 5.28 -1.94 -15.78
CA GLY A 24 5.24 -3.38 -15.57
C GLY A 24 6.48 -3.88 -14.81
N SER A 25 7.29 -4.71 -15.45
CA SER A 25 8.55 -5.22 -14.89
C SER A 25 9.79 -4.41 -15.29
N GLN A 26 9.63 -3.35 -16.08
CA GLN A 26 10.74 -2.56 -16.61
C GLN A 26 10.92 -1.25 -15.85
N ILE A 27 12.19 -0.87 -15.68
CA ILE A 27 12.64 0.37 -15.04
C ILE A 27 13.46 1.13 -16.08
N PHE A 28 13.10 2.39 -16.33
CA PHE A 28 13.84 3.28 -17.23
C PHE A 28 14.43 4.43 -16.43
N THR A 29 15.67 4.82 -16.74
CA THR A 29 16.22 6.13 -16.36
C THR A 29 16.29 7.04 -17.57
N LEU A 30 15.87 8.28 -17.40
CA LEU A 30 15.94 9.32 -18.40
C LEU A 30 16.71 10.50 -17.83
N ASN A 31 17.42 11.23 -18.68
CA ASN A 31 17.93 12.54 -18.33
C ASN A 31 16.75 13.51 -18.12
N SER A 32 16.67 14.17 -16.96
CA SER A 32 15.54 15.05 -16.61
C SER A 32 15.42 16.29 -17.51
N GLN A 33 16.51 16.74 -18.13
CA GLN A 33 16.53 17.95 -18.96
C GLN A 33 16.34 17.63 -20.44
N SER A 34 17.12 16.69 -20.99
CA SER A 34 17.03 16.32 -22.40
C SER A 34 15.93 15.32 -22.70
N GLY A 35 15.41 14.61 -21.69
CA GLY A 35 14.48 13.50 -21.87
C GLY A 35 15.11 12.26 -22.50
N ALA A 36 16.42 12.22 -22.76
CA ALA A 36 17.05 11.05 -23.36
C ALA A 36 16.93 9.83 -22.42
N VAL A 37 16.49 8.68 -22.94
CA VAL A 37 16.52 7.42 -22.20
C VAL A 37 17.98 6.98 -22.09
N GLU A 38 18.47 6.86 -20.85
CA GLU A 38 19.87 6.57 -20.56
C GLU A 38 20.11 5.07 -20.30
N THR A 39 19.26 4.45 -19.46
CA THR A 39 19.39 3.03 -19.12
C THR A 39 18.03 2.36 -18.93
N LEU A 40 18.01 1.03 -19.05
CA LEU A 40 16.86 0.17 -18.91
C LEU A 40 17.25 -1.10 -18.14
N ALA A 41 16.46 -1.45 -17.13
CA ALA A 41 16.54 -2.74 -16.44
C ALA A 41 15.19 -3.46 -16.49
N THR A 42 15.23 -4.78 -16.56
CA THR A 42 14.04 -5.63 -16.52
C THR A 42 14.12 -6.55 -15.31
N VAL A 43 13.07 -6.51 -14.49
CA VAL A 43 12.90 -7.43 -13.36
C VAL A 43 12.29 -8.73 -13.86
N SER A 44 12.85 -9.85 -13.41
CA SER A 44 12.29 -11.17 -13.63
C SER A 44 12.17 -11.92 -12.31
N SER A 45 11.02 -12.58 -12.12
CA SER A 45 10.83 -13.50 -11.01
C SER A 45 11.54 -14.81 -11.32
N ALA A 46 12.32 -15.31 -10.35
CA ALA A 46 12.90 -16.65 -10.42
C ALA A 46 11.86 -17.75 -10.14
N GLU A 47 10.72 -17.39 -9.55
CA GLU A 47 9.66 -18.31 -9.16
C GLU A 47 8.67 -18.54 -10.31
N LYS A 48 8.36 -19.81 -10.57
CA LYS A 48 7.39 -20.17 -11.61
C LYS A 48 5.99 -19.65 -11.23
N ASN A 49 5.31 -19.06 -12.22
CA ASN A 49 3.94 -18.51 -12.09
C ASN A 49 3.81 -17.33 -11.12
N VAL A 50 4.91 -16.64 -10.78
CA VAL A 50 4.86 -15.40 -10.00
C VAL A 50 5.11 -14.22 -10.93
N SER A 51 4.23 -13.23 -10.88
CA SER A 51 4.34 -12.02 -11.69
C SER A 51 5.66 -11.29 -11.42
N SER A 52 6.31 -10.82 -12.50
CA SER A 52 7.51 -9.98 -12.41
C SER A 52 7.18 -8.48 -12.37
N VAL A 53 5.89 -8.13 -12.32
CA VAL A 53 5.45 -6.74 -12.27
C VAL A 53 5.93 -6.10 -10.97
N ILE A 54 6.60 -4.96 -11.12
CA ILE A 54 6.96 -4.12 -9.99
C ILE A 54 5.68 -3.44 -9.52
N ARG A 55 5.35 -3.56 -8.24
CA ARG A 55 4.11 -3.01 -7.68
C ARG A 55 4.36 -1.66 -7.00
N ILE A 56 5.55 -1.49 -6.46
CA ILE A 56 5.88 -0.40 -5.54
C ILE A 56 7.37 -0.07 -5.66
N GLY A 57 7.69 1.21 -5.52
CA GLY A 57 9.06 1.67 -5.35
C GLY A 57 9.16 3.02 -4.66
N ALA A 58 10.37 3.34 -4.19
CA ALA A 58 10.74 4.63 -3.62
C ALA A 58 12.18 4.99 -4.01
N VAL A 59 12.47 6.28 -4.00
CA VAL A 59 13.79 6.86 -4.32
C VAL A 59 14.27 7.65 -3.11
N ASP A 60 15.56 7.60 -2.82
CA ASP A 60 16.18 8.38 -1.74
C ASP A 60 16.26 9.87 -2.09
N GLU A 61 16.36 10.75 -1.08
CA GLU A 61 16.41 12.21 -1.32
C GLU A 61 17.61 12.63 -2.18
N ALA A 62 18.72 11.87 -2.12
CA ALA A 62 19.91 12.10 -2.92
C ALA A 62 19.80 11.60 -4.38
N TYR A 63 18.70 10.93 -4.74
CA TYR A 63 18.49 10.32 -6.07
C TYR A 63 19.65 9.41 -6.51
N GLN A 64 20.21 8.65 -5.57
CA GLN A 64 21.28 7.67 -5.83
C GLN A 64 20.73 6.24 -5.90
N HIS A 65 19.67 5.95 -5.17
CA HIS A 65 19.11 4.62 -5.01
C HIS A 65 17.61 4.58 -5.30
N LEU A 66 17.21 3.58 -6.08
CA LEU A 66 15.83 3.18 -6.23
C LEU A 66 15.62 1.87 -5.47
N VAL A 67 14.53 1.77 -4.73
CA VAL A 67 14.11 0.54 -4.07
C VAL A 67 12.79 0.08 -4.69
N THR A 68 12.68 -1.19 -5.05
CA THR A 68 11.47 -1.77 -5.64
C THR A 68 11.05 -3.07 -4.97
N SER A 69 9.76 -3.39 -5.06
CA SER A 69 9.18 -4.68 -4.67
C SER A 69 8.00 -5.06 -5.57
N GLY A 70 7.81 -6.36 -5.77
CA GLY A 70 6.71 -6.93 -6.57
C GLY A 70 6.00 -8.08 -5.87
N ASP A 71 5.31 -8.90 -6.66
CA ASP A 71 4.60 -10.10 -6.19
C ASP A 71 5.54 -11.25 -5.81
N ASP A 72 6.80 -11.17 -6.23
CA ASP A 72 7.87 -12.10 -5.88
C ASP A 72 8.43 -11.91 -4.47
N LYS A 73 7.89 -10.96 -3.70
CA LYS A 73 8.28 -10.68 -2.30
C LYS A 73 9.79 -10.48 -2.16
N ARG A 74 10.38 -9.83 -3.15
CA ARG A 74 11.79 -9.47 -3.16
C ARG A 74 11.93 -7.96 -3.06
N LEU A 75 12.67 -7.53 -2.06
CA LEU A 75 13.09 -6.15 -1.88
C LEU A 75 14.41 -5.94 -2.63
N ARG A 76 14.38 -5.12 -3.68
CA ARG A 76 15.55 -4.85 -4.54
C ARG A 76 16.01 -3.41 -4.40
N VAL A 77 17.32 -3.23 -4.35
CA VAL A 77 17.96 -1.91 -4.32
C VAL A 77 18.79 -1.76 -5.59
N TRP A 78 18.60 -0.66 -6.29
CA TRP A 78 19.21 -0.35 -7.56
C TRP A 78 20.01 0.94 -7.46
N SER A 79 21.19 0.98 -8.07
CA SER A 79 21.89 2.23 -8.33
C SER A 79 21.19 2.98 -9.46
N ILE A 80 20.85 4.25 -9.26
CA ILE A 80 20.15 5.07 -10.27
C ILE A 80 21.09 5.44 -11.43
N HIS A 81 22.40 5.49 -11.19
CA HIS A 81 23.38 5.90 -12.20
C HIS A 81 23.44 4.94 -13.39
N ASP A 82 23.45 3.64 -13.11
CA ASP A 82 23.67 2.55 -14.09
C ASP A 82 22.55 1.49 -14.08
N LEU A 83 21.52 1.66 -13.25
CA LEU A 83 20.46 0.66 -12.97
C LEU A 83 21.01 -0.72 -12.59
N LYS A 84 22.19 -0.78 -11.97
CA LYS A 84 22.72 -2.03 -11.42
C LYS A 84 21.99 -2.40 -10.13
N GLU A 85 21.52 -3.64 -10.05
CA GLU A 85 21.01 -4.21 -8.80
C GLU A 85 22.17 -4.33 -7.79
N LEU A 86 22.06 -3.58 -6.69
CA LEU A 86 23.03 -3.56 -5.59
C LEU A 86 22.74 -4.64 -4.55
N SER A 87 21.47 -4.89 -4.27
CA SER A 87 21.04 -5.98 -3.40
C SER A 87 19.64 -6.45 -3.72
N CYS A 88 19.38 -7.73 -3.43
CA CYS A 88 18.06 -8.34 -3.52
C CYS A 88 17.89 -9.31 -2.35
N ARG A 89 16.80 -9.16 -1.60
CA ARG A 89 16.50 -9.98 -0.43
C ARG A 89 15.03 -10.33 -0.36
N GLU A 90 14.75 -11.51 0.19
CA GLU A 90 13.37 -11.94 0.43
C GLU A 90 12.77 -11.18 1.60
N ILE A 91 11.50 -10.81 1.46
CA ILE A 91 10.68 -10.31 2.57
C ILE A 91 9.57 -11.33 2.84
N PRO A 92 9.23 -11.63 4.11
CA PRO A 92 8.28 -12.71 4.42
C PRO A 92 6.89 -12.52 3.78
N LYS A 93 6.48 -11.26 3.62
CA LYS A 93 5.18 -10.83 3.13
C LYS A 93 5.35 -9.77 2.04
N ARG A 94 4.39 -9.68 1.12
CA ARG A 94 4.40 -8.67 0.05
C ARG A 94 4.37 -7.27 0.67
N ALA A 95 5.27 -6.40 0.20
CA ALA A 95 5.29 -4.99 0.55
C ALA A 95 4.01 -4.30 0.06
N ASN A 96 3.38 -3.53 0.94
CA ASN A 96 2.23 -2.68 0.64
C ASN A 96 2.63 -1.20 0.57
N VAL A 97 3.51 -0.76 1.47
CA VAL A 97 4.04 0.61 1.52
C VAL A 97 5.55 0.54 1.69
N LEU A 98 6.29 1.45 1.03
CA LEU A 98 7.75 1.47 1.04
C LEU A 98 8.21 2.91 1.08
N LYS A 99 9.04 3.23 2.08
CA LYS A 99 9.67 4.55 2.25
C LYS A 99 11.13 4.37 2.61
N LEU A 100 11.92 5.41 2.36
CA LEU A 100 13.31 5.49 2.76
C LEU A 100 13.42 6.52 3.88
N SER A 101 14.37 6.30 4.80
CA SER A 101 14.74 7.32 5.76
C SER A 101 15.39 8.52 5.08
N GLN A 102 15.40 9.66 5.75
CA GLN A 102 15.94 10.92 5.26
C GLN A 102 17.43 10.82 4.91
N ASP A 103 18.19 10.03 5.66
CA ASP A 103 19.61 9.75 5.37
C ASP A 103 19.83 8.73 4.23
N GLY A 104 18.74 8.16 3.69
CA GLY A 104 18.75 7.13 2.66
C GLY A 104 19.33 5.79 3.10
N GLN A 105 19.65 5.58 4.38
CA GLN A 105 20.32 4.36 4.85
C GLN A 105 19.36 3.27 5.30
N THR A 106 18.10 3.60 5.57
CA THR A 106 17.09 2.66 6.07
C THR A 106 15.89 2.61 5.12
N ILE A 107 15.51 1.39 4.75
CA ILE A 107 14.27 1.10 4.01
C ILE A 107 13.21 0.69 5.02
N LEU A 108 12.06 1.34 4.97
CA LEU A 108 10.88 0.97 5.75
C LEU A 108 9.85 0.33 4.84
N VAL A 109 9.37 -0.85 5.22
CA VAL A 109 8.37 -1.61 4.48
C VAL A 109 7.21 -1.91 5.40
N ALA A 110 6.02 -1.42 5.07
CA ALA A 110 4.78 -1.93 5.62
C ALA A 110 4.30 -3.10 4.75
N ASP A 111 4.04 -4.25 5.35
CA ASP A 111 3.59 -5.43 4.63
C ASP A 111 2.05 -5.61 4.61
N LYS A 112 1.58 -6.58 3.83
CA LYS A 112 0.14 -6.92 3.74
C LYS A 112 -0.43 -7.55 5.02
N PHE A 113 0.35 -7.82 6.07
CA PHE A 113 -0.11 -8.39 7.34
C PHE A 113 -0.26 -7.32 8.43
N GLY A 114 0.18 -6.09 8.17
CA GLY A 114 0.04 -4.98 9.09
C GLY A 114 1.32 -4.62 9.84
N ASP A 115 2.46 -5.17 9.45
CA ASP A 115 3.73 -4.91 10.12
C ASP A 115 4.59 -3.91 9.34
N ILE A 116 5.26 -3.00 10.06
CA ILE A 116 6.33 -2.15 9.52
C ILE A 116 7.68 -2.72 9.95
N PHE A 117 8.53 -3.05 8.98
CA PHE A 117 9.90 -3.49 9.18
C PHE A 117 10.90 -2.46 8.65
N SER A 118 12.02 -2.30 9.33
CA SER A 118 13.20 -1.58 8.84
C SER A 118 14.26 -2.53 8.30
N TYR A 119 14.90 -2.16 7.20
CA TYR A 119 16.00 -2.88 6.57
C TYR A 119 17.12 -1.89 6.24
N PRO A 120 18.41 -2.25 6.37
CA PRO A 120 19.50 -1.41 5.87
C PRO A 120 19.43 -1.30 4.34
N LEU A 121 19.78 -0.14 3.77
CA LEU A 121 19.79 0.07 2.31
C LEU A 121 20.66 -0.99 1.64
N VAL A 122 21.95 -1.05 2.02
CA VAL A 122 22.86 -2.11 1.62
C VAL A 122 23.15 -2.99 2.84
N PRO A 123 22.80 -4.29 2.81
CA PRO A 123 22.97 -5.16 3.95
C PRO A 123 24.46 -5.46 4.18
N PRO A 124 24.92 -5.63 5.44
CA PRO A 124 26.28 -6.07 5.72
C PRO A 124 26.55 -7.46 5.11
N GLU A 125 27.75 -7.70 4.58
CA GLU A 125 28.11 -8.96 3.88
C GLU A 125 27.78 -10.23 4.67
N SER A 126 27.81 -10.17 6.01
CA SER A 126 27.49 -11.29 6.91
C SER A 126 26.03 -11.76 6.87
N THR A 127 25.10 -10.95 6.36
CA THR A 127 23.66 -11.26 6.28
C THR A 127 23.26 -11.99 4.99
N LEU A 128 24.18 -12.12 4.03
CA LEU A 128 23.95 -12.81 2.75
C LEU A 128 24.31 -14.30 2.79
N GLN A 129 24.85 -14.79 3.91
CA GLN A 129 25.13 -16.22 4.07
C GLN A 129 23.82 -16.95 4.45
N PRO A 130 23.48 -18.07 3.79
CA PRO A 130 22.35 -18.88 4.21
C PRO A 130 22.63 -19.39 5.63
N GLN A 131 21.88 -18.90 6.60
CA GLN A 131 21.97 -19.43 7.96
C GLN A 131 21.58 -20.91 7.91
N SER A 132 22.53 -21.77 8.31
CA SER A 132 22.25 -23.16 8.57
C SER A 132 21.13 -23.23 9.61
N THR A 133 20.09 -23.99 9.29
CA THR A 133 18.98 -24.28 10.20
C THR A 133 19.50 -25.16 11.35
N GLU A 134 20.17 -24.55 12.32
CA GLU A 134 20.41 -25.22 13.59
C GLU A 134 19.10 -25.29 14.36
N ASN A 135 18.53 -26.50 14.35
CA ASN A 135 17.44 -26.94 15.21
C ASN A 135 17.78 -26.66 16.69
N THR A 136 17.32 -25.54 17.22
CA THR A 136 17.08 -25.40 18.66
C THR A 136 15.59 -25.58 18.91
N GLY A 137 15.23 -26.77 19.37
CA GLY A 137 13.87 -27.15 19.72
C GLY A 137 13.39 -26.33 20.91
N SER A 138 12.75 -25.19 20.65
CA SER A 138 11.85 -24.46 21.56
C SER A 138 11.06 -23.42 20.76
N LYS A 139 10.33 -23.86 19.72
CA LYS A 139 9.38 -22.99 19.01
C LYS A 139 8.17 -22.74 19.90
N SER A 140 8.23 -21.65 20.67
CA SER A 140 7.02 -20.95 21.10
C SER A 140 6.24 -20.58 19.83
N LEU A 141 5.04 -21.14 19.69
CA LEU A 141 4.17 -20.99 18.52
C LEU A 141 3.78 -19.52 18.22
N ALA A 142 4.07 -18.59 19.13
CA ALA A 142 3.79 -17.16 19.00
C ALA A 142 4.91 -16.34 18.31
N VAL A 143 6.10 -16.92 18.08
CA VAL A 143 7.24 -16.21 17.45
C VAL A 143 7.25 -16.33 15.92
N ALA A 144 6.36 -17.15 15.34
CA ALA A 144 6.37 -17.45 13.91
C ALA A 144 5.74 -16.37 13.00
N MET A 145 5.08 -15.33 13.53
CA MET A 145 4.42 -14.31 12.69
C MET A 145 5.35 -13.14 12.30
N HIS A 146 6.31 -12.78 13.16
CA HIS A 146 7.26 -11.68 12.90
C HIS A 146 8.68 -12.17 12.60
N ASP A 147 8.85 -13.45 12.26
CA ASP A 147 10.15 -14.00 11.88
C ASP A 147 10.57 -13.43 10.52
N ASN A 148 11.54 -12.54 10.55
CA ASN A 148 12.07 -11.85 9.38
C ASN A 148 13.59 -11.80 9.47
N PRO A 149 14.31 -12.68 8.77
CA PRO A 149 15.76 -12.81 8.94
C PRO A 149 16.54 -11.59 8.45
N HIS A 150 15.91 -10.70 7.68
CA HIS A 150 16.57 -9.56 7.06
C HIS A 150 16.10 -8.20 7.57
N GLY A 151 15.03 -8.15 8.38
CA GLY A 151 14.38 -6.92 8.82
C GLY A 151 14.19 -6.86 10.32
N THR A 152 14.13 -5.65 10.87
CA THR A 152 13.78 -5.41 12.27
C THR A 152 12.35 -4.89 12.34
N LEU A 153 11.50 -5.53 13.16
CA LEU A 153 10.12 -5.07 13.37
C LEU A 153 10.13 -3.73 14.11
N ILE A 154 9.42 -2.75 13.55
CA ILE A 154 9.21 -1.43 14.16
C ILE A 154 7.88 -1.42 14.93
N LEU A 155 6.80 -1.77 14.23
CA LEU A 155 5.45 -1.84 14.80
C LEU A 155 4.55 -2.77 14.01
N GLY A 156 3.41 -3.16 14.60
CA GLY A 156 2.37 -3.95 13.96
C GLY A 156 0.96 -3.40 14.19
N HIS A 157 0.08 -3.61 13.22
CA HIS A 157 -1.37 -3.42 13.27
C HIS A 157 -2.05 -4.79 13.16
N ALA A 158 -3.28 -4.90 13.67
CA ALA A 158 -4.12 -6.09 13.43
C ALA A 158 -4.77 -6.10 12.04
N SER A 159 -4.63 -4.99 11.30
CA SER A 159 -5.17 -4.75 9.97
C SER A 159 -4.06 -4.37 9.00
N ILE A 160 -4.37 -4.43 7.70
CA ILE A 160 -3.41 -4.07 6.65
C ILE A 160 -3.06 -2.58 6.79
N ILE A 161 -1.78 -2.28 6.98
CA ILE A 161 -1.28 -0.91 6.90
C ILE A 161 -1.32 -0.48 5.43
N THR A 162 -2.04 0.59 5.17
CA THR A 162 -2.34 1.11 3.83
C THR A 162 -1.43 2.27 3.43
N ASP A 163 -0.98 3.06 4.39
CA ASP A 163 0.04 4.10 4.23
C ASP A 163 0.71 4.37 5.59
N PHE A 164 1.91 4.94 5.58
CA PHE A 164 2.54 5.49 6.77
C PHE A 164 3.47 6.64 6.42
N VAL A 165 3.65 7.64 7.27
CA VAL A 165 4.58 8.76 7.07
C VAL A 165 5.52 8.89 8.25
N LEU A 166 6.75 9.34 7.99
CA LEU A 166 7.67 9.77 9.02
C LEU A 166 7.50 11.27 9.25
N THR A 167 7.52 11.68 10.51
CA THR A 167 7.54 13.09 10.89
C THR A 167 8.87 13.75 10.53
N HIS A 168 8.90 15.08 10.48
CA HIS A 168 10.14 15.82 10.20
C HIS A 168 11.22 15.50 11.24
N GLY A 169 12.41 15.10 10.77
CA GLY A 169 13.49 14.60 11.62
C GLY A 169 13.26 13.19 12.19
N GLU A 170 12.27 12.46 11.64
CA GLU A 170 12.05 11.02 11.84
C GLU A 170 11.88 10.60 13.29
N LYS A 171 11.23 11.42 14.12
CA LYS A 171 11.03 11.10 15.55
C LYS A 171 9.86 10.15 15.80
N GLN A 172 8.89 10.18 14.90
CA GLN A 172 7.63 9.45 14.99
C GLN A 172 7.24 8.92 13.62
N VAL A 173 6.59 7.76 13.62
CA VAL A 173 5.91 7.17 12.48
C VAL A 173 4.39 7.29 12.69
N ILE A 174 3.69 7.76 11.67
CA ILE A 174 2.22 7.81 11.65
C ILE A 174 1.73 6.79 10.63
N SER A 175 1.02 5.77 11.07
CA SER A 175 0.52 4.68 10.23
C SER A 175 -1.01 4.70 10.11
N ALA A 176 -1.49 4.40 8.91
CA ALA A 176 -2.89 4.25 8.56
C ALA A 176 -3.21 2.81 8.20
N ASP A 177 -4.42 2.34 8.52
CA ASP A 177 -4.85 0.99 8.17
C ASP A 177 -6.25 0.88 7.55
N ARG A 178 -6.59 -0.34 7.16
CA ARG A 178 -7.89 -0.70 6.57
C ARG A 178 -9.06 -0.64 7.56
N ASP A 179 -8.78 -0.64 8.87
CA ASP A 179 -9.76 -0.59 9.96
C ASP A 179 -9.83 0.80 10.59
N GLU A 180 -9.66 1.84 9.78
CA GLU A 180 -9.91 3.25 10.11
C GLU A 180 -8.89 3.91 11.05
N HIS A 181 -7.86 3.17 11.50
CA HIS A 181 -6.91 3.74 12.45
C HIS A 181 -5.91 4.64 11.74
N VAL A 182 -5.64 5.78 12.37
CA VAL A 182 -4.46 6.60 12.15
C VAL A 182 -3.72 6.68 13.49
N ARG A 183 -2.57 6.00 13.58
CA ARG A 183 -1.79 5.82 14.82
C ARG A 183 -0.46 6.56 14.73
N VAL A 184 -0.14 7.35 15.75
CA VAL A 184 1.14 8.03 15.93
C VAL A 184 1.96 7.23 16.94
N SER A 185 3.13 6.75 16.54
CA SER A 185 4.05 5.98 17.38
C SER A 185 5.46 6.57 17.31
N TRP A 186 6.29 6.35 18.33
CA TRP A 186 7.69 6.74 18.29
C TRP A 186 8.47 5.96 17.22
N TYR A 187 9.57 6.53 16.74
CA TYR A 187 10.47 5.86 15.80
C TYR A 187 11.91 6.00 16.29
N PRO A 188 12.70 4.90 16.33
CA PRO A 188 12.37 3.55 15.88
C PRO A 188 11.55 2.71 16.91
N GLU A 189 11.28 3.21 18.10
CA GLU A 189 10.55 2.51 19.17
C GLU A 189 9.03 2.44 18.92
N GLY A 190 8.62 1.88 17.78
CA GLY A 190 7.24 1.86 17.30
C GLY A 190 6.25 1.07 18.17
N TRP A 191 6.73 0.34 19.18
CA TRP A 191 5.90 -0.26 20.23
C TRP A 191 5.35 0.78 21.22
N ASP A 192 5.97 1.96 21.31
CA ASP A 192 5.52 3.06 22.14
C ASP A 192 4.57 3.97 21.34
N VAL A 193 3.27 3.80 21.59
CA VAL A 193 2.21 4.52 20.90
C VAL A 193 1.93 5.83 21.62
N ASP A 194 2.11 6.94 20.91
CA ASP A 194 1.94 8.30 21.45
C ASP A 194 0.49 8.77 21.36
N GLN A 195 -0.16 8.59 20.20
CA GLN A 195 -1.50 9.13 19.96
C GLN A 195 -2.28 8.39 18.86
N TYR A 196 -3.60 8.59 18.83
CA TYR A 196 -4.48 8.23 17.73
C TYR A 196 -5.24 9.45 17.20
N CYS A 197 -5.42 9.52 15.88
CA CYS A 197 -6.30 10.47 15.22
C CYS A 197 -7.64 9.80 14.91
N LEU A 198 -8.59 9.85 15.87
CA LEU A 198 -9.86 9.11 15.80
C LEU A 198 -10.95 9.92 15.08
N GLY A 199 -11.60 9.31 14.07
CA GLY A 199 -12.77 9.91 13.41
C GLY A 199 -13.12 9.37 12.04
N HIS A 200 -12.17 8.75 11.33
CA HIS A 200 -12.45 8.00 10.10
C HIS A 200 -13.50 6.90 10.36
N LYS A 201 -14.35 6.67 9.36
CA LYS A 201 -15.39 5.62 9.38
C LYS A 201 -15.20 4.56 8.30
N MET A 202 -14.23 4.79 7.42
CA MET A 202 -13.78 3.85 6.40
C MET A 202 -12.26 3.73 6.46
N PHE A 203 -11.70 2.77 5.73
CA PHE A 203 -10.26 2.62 5.60
C PHE A 203 -9.58 3.96 5.26
N VAL A 204 -8.39 4.18 5.81
CA VAL A 204 -7.53 5.29 5.42
C VAL A 204 -6.53 4.75 4.41
N SER A 205 -6.15 5.49 3.37
CA SER A 205 -5.21 5.00 2.35
C SER A 205 -4.21 6.03 1.85
N ALA A 206 -4.27 7.26 2.34
CA ALA A 206 -3.31 8.29 2.02
C ALA A 206 -3.07 9.20 3.25
N LEU A 207 -1.80 9.45 3.54
CA LEU A 207 -1.32 10.33 4.60
C LEU A 207 -0.30 11.33 4.06
N GLU A 208 -0.37 12.58 4.49
CA GLU A 208 0.63 13.61 4.20
C GLU A 208 0.84 14.51 5.41
N ILE A 209 2.10 14.81 5.70
CA ILE A 209 2.49 15.90 6.59
C ILE A 209 2.94 17.07 5.69
N PRO A 210 2.14 18.15 5.56
CA PRO A 210 2.49 19.29 4.73
C PRO A 210 3.79 19.94 5.22
N ALA A 211 4.75 20.19 4.31
CA ALA A 211 6.03 20.80 4.66
C ALA A 211 5.86 22.22 5.26
N CYS A 212 4.82 22.94 4.83
CA CYS A 212 4.47 24.26 5.36
C CYS A 212 3.82 24.21 6.76
N ALA A 213 3.43 23.04 7.27
CA ALA A 213 2.77 22.86 8.55
C ALA A 213 3.11 21.49 9.20
N PRO A 214 4.35 21.30 9.71
CA PRO A 214 4.86 20.00 10.13
C PRO A 214 4.19 19.39 11.37
N SER A 215 3.31 20.13 12.06
CA SER A 215 2.46 19.65 13.16
C SER A 215 1.09 19.16 12.70
N ILE A 216 0.79 19.29 11.40
CA ILE A 216 -0.50 18.95 10.81
C ILE A 216 -0.36 17.68 9.97
N LEU A 217 -1.37 16.82 10.05
CA LEU A 217 -1.52 15.65 9.21
C LEU A 217 -2.79 15.81 8.38
N VAL A 218 -2.72 15.52 7.08
CA VAL A 218 -3.89 15.34 6.23
C VAL A 218 -4.04 13.85 5.92
N SER A 219 -5.24 13.31 6.09
CA SER A 219 -5.55 11.92 5.77
C SER A 219 -6.77 11.81 4.86
N GLY A 220 -6.75 10.80 4.01
CA GLY A 220 -7.85 10.47 3.09
C GLY A 220 -7.92 8.96 2.85
N GLY A 221 -9.08 8.49 2.42
CA GLY A 221 -9.28 7.08 2.14
C GLY A 221 -10.65 6.79 1.54
N GLY A 222 -11.44 5.96 2.23
CA GLY A 222 -12.80 5.62 1.83
C GLY A 222 -13.89 6.58 2.33
N ASP A 223 -13.56 7.48 3.26
CA ASP A 223 -14.48 8.50 3.74
C ASP A 223 -14.77 9.55 2.64
N PRO A 224 -15.99 10.14 2.59
CA PRO A 224 -16.35 11.18 1.61
C PRO A 224 -15.66 12.53 1.83
N GLU A 225 -14.74 12.59 2.80
CA GLU A 225 -14.05 13.78 3.28
C GLU A 225 -12.56 13.50 3.48
N LEU A 226 -11.71 14.51 3.30
CA LEU A 226 -10.35 14.52 3.85
C LEU A 226 -10.39 15.03 5.28
N TYR A 227 -9.53 14.49 6.13
CA TYR A 227 -9.43 14.89 7.53
C TYR A 227 -8.12 15.64 7.75
N VAL A 228 -8.18 16.71 8.53
CA VAL A 228 -7.01 17.51 8.93
C VAL A 228 -6.85 17.41 10.45
N TRP A 229 -5.66 17.04 10.89
CA TRP A 229 -5.37 16.74 12.29
C TRP A 229 -4.20 17.57 12.81
N GLU A 230 -4.31 18.01 14.05
CA GLU A 230 -3.12 18.25 14.87
C GLU A 230 -2.71 16.91 15.49
N TYR A 231 -1.85 16.16 14.80
CA TYR A 231 -1.63 14.74 15.10
C TYR A 231 -1.02 14.50 16.49
N LYS A 232 -0.26 15.46 17.02
CA LYS A 232 0.33 15.38 18.37
C LYS A 232 -0.71 15.41 19.49
N THR A 233 -1.86 16.05 19.25
CA THR A 233 -2.97 16.11 20.20
C THR A 233 -4.10 15.15 19.84
N GLY A 234 -4.04 14.54 18.64
CA GLY A 234 -5.12 13.72 18.07
C GLY A 234 -6.35 14.54 17.66
N LYS A 235 -6.27 15.88 17.70
CA LYS A 235 -7.41 16.76 17.47
C LYS A 235 -7.74 16.85 15.99
N ASN A 236 -8.98 16.52 15.63
CA ASN A 236 -9.54 16.83 14.32
C ASN A 236 -9.78 18.35 14.20
N MET A 237 -9.06 19.00 13.29
CA MET A 237 -9.18 20.43 13.01
C MET A 237 -10.23 20.73 11.95
N ALA A 238 -10.36 19.86 10.95
CA ALA A 238 -11.28 20.06 9.85
C ALA A 238 -11.62 18.76 9.11
N ARG A 239 -12.79 18.77 8.46
CA ARG A 239 -13.22 17.78 7.48
C ARG A 239 -13.54 18.52 6.19
N ILE A 240 -12.89 18.12 5.10
CA ILE A 240 -13.02 18.76 3.78
C ILE A 240 -13.84 17.82 2.90
N PRO A 241 -15.11 18.13 2.58
CA PRO A 241 -15.93 17.29 1.71
C PRO A 241 -15.36 17.20 0.30
N ILE A 242 -15.20 15.98 -0.21
CA ILE A 242 -14.60 15.73 -1.54
C ILE A 242 -15.51 14.92 -2.46
N TRP A 243 -16.48 14.18 -1.93
CA TRP A 243 -17.31 13.26 -2.72
C TRP A 243 -17.96 13.91 -3.95
N ASN A 244 -18.66 15.03 -3.76
CA ASN A 244 -19.38 15.71 -4.85
C ASN A 244 -18.44 16.26 -5.94
N HIS A 245 -17.18 16.51 -5.60
CA HIS A 245 -16.16 16.93 -6.56
C HIS A 245 -15.60 15.74 -7.34
N ILE A 246 -15.53 14.55 -6.71
CA ILE A 246 -14.92 13.35 -7.29
C ILE A 246 -15.90 12.56 -8.17
N GLN A 247 -17.14 12.38 -7.69
CA GLN A 247 -18.14 11.51 -8.31
C GLN A 247 -18.33 11.73 -9.83
N PRO A 248 -18.34 12.97 -10.36
CA PRO A 248 -18.49 13.22 -11.80
C PRO A 248 -17.37 12.64 -12.67
N PHE A 249 -16.18 12.38 -12.09
CA PHE A 249 -14.99 11.95 -12.82
C PHE A 249 -14.69 10.45 -12.67
N LEU A 250 -15.56 9.67 -12.01
CA LEU A 250 -15.40 8.22 -11.88
C LEU A 250 -15.55 7.52 -13.24
N LYS A 251 -14.45 6.96 -13.75
CA LYS A 251 -14.41 6.19 -15.01
C LYS A 251 -14.34 4.69 -14.79
N VAL A 252 -13.72 4.26 -13.69
CA VAL A 252 -13.60 2.84 -13.31
C VAL A 252 -14.23 2.66 -11.93
N LYS A 253 -15.18 1.73 -11.83
CA LYS A 253 -15.84 1.36 -10.57
C LYS A 253 -15.33 0.02 -10.08
N GLY A 254 -15.30 -0.13 -8.75
CA GLY A 254 -15.05 -1.42 -8.12
C GLY A 254 -16.18 -2.42 -8.35
N GLY A 255 -15.96 -3.65 -7.90
CA GLY A 255 -16.93 -4.74 -7.98
C GLY A 255 -16.72 -5.77 -6.89
N ARG A 256 -17.68 -6.68 -6.71
CA ARG A 256 -17.58 -7.76 -5.72
C ARG A 256 -16.60 -8.83 -6.21
N ARG A 257 -15.71 -9.31 -5.33
CA ARG A 257 -14.94 -10.54 -5.56
C ARG A 257 -15.84 -11.74 -5.25
N LYS A 258 -16.31 -12.50 -6.25
CA LYS A 258 -16.93 -13.81 -6.00
C LYS A 258 -15.82 -14.87 -5.96
N PRO A 259 -15.62 -15.60 -4.85
CA PRO A 259 -14.81 -16.82 -4.91
C PRO A 259 -15.48 -17.82 -5.88
N GLU A 260 -14.71 -18.47 -6.74
CA GLU A 260 -15.22 -19.57 -7.56
C GLU A 260 -15.89 -20.61 -6.64
N LYS A 261 -17.17 -20.91 -6.88
CA LYS A 261 -17.78 -22.08 -6.23
C LYS A 261 -17.02 -23.31 -6.73
N PRO A 262 -16.45 -24.16 -5.86
CA PRO A 262 -15.81 -25.37 -6.31
C PRO A 262 -16.85 -26.21 -7.05
N GLN A 263 -16.69 -26.35 -8.37
CA GLN A 263 -17.52 -27.25 -9.15
C GLN A 263 -17.41 -28.65 -8.51
N GLY A 264 -18.56 -29.22 -8.17
CA GLY A 264 -18.65 -30.45 -7.41
C GLY A 264 -17.74 -31.55 -7.98
N LYS A 265 -16.84 -32.05 -7.14
CA LYS A 265 -15.94 -33.17 -7.46
C LYS A 265 -16.76 -34.40 -7.91
N LYS A 266 -16.50 -34.87 -9.14
CA LYS A 266 -16.37 -36.31 -9.35
C LYS A 266 -14.91 -36.70 -9.07
N SER A 267 -14.80 -37.71 -8.21
CA SER A 267 -13.67 -38.25 -7.46
C SER A 267 -12.27 -38.41 -8.13
N LYS A 268 -11.24 -38.20 -7.27
CA LYS A 268 -9.90 -38.83 -7.15
C LYS A 268 -8.72 -38.35 -8.04
N LYS A 269 -7.83 -37.50 -7.48
CA LYS A 269 -6.51 -37.85 -6.88
C LYS A 269 -5.87 -36.60 -6.25
N LYS A 270 -5.21 -36.76 -5.11
CA LYS A 270 -4.55 -35.69 -4.33
C LYS A 270 -3.40 -35.02 -5.13
N LYS A 271 -3.48 -33.71 -5.32
CA LYS A 271 -2.34 -32.80 -5.53
C LYS A 271 -2.51 -31.62 -4.58
N ALA A 272 -1.41 -31.20 -3.96
CA ALA A 272 -1.36 -30.02 -3.11
C ALA A 272 -1.81 -28.81 -3.92
N VAL A 273 -2.83 -28.11 -3.43
CA VAL A 273 -3.31 -26.85 -4.00
C VAL A 273 -2.51 -25.75 -3.31
N VAL A 274 -1.71 -25.04 -4.10
CA VAL A 274 -1.13 -23.74 -3.73
C VAL A 274 -2.18 -22.70 -4.10
N GLU A 275 -2.46 -21.77 -3.20
CA GLU A 275 -3.33 -20.62 -3.45
C GLU A 275 -2.73 -19.75 -4.57
N SER A 276 -3.27 -19.88 -5.77
CA SER A 276 -3.19 -18.86 -6.81
C SER A 276 -4.48 -18.05 -6.76
N GLU A 277 -4.42 -16.80 -6.31
CA GLU A 277 -5.56 -15.88 -6.23
C GLU A 277 -5.95 -15.30 -7.61
N ASP A 278 -6.04 -16.12 -8.64
CA ASP A 278 -6.68 -15.70 -9.90
C ASP A 278 -8.19 -15.94 -9.77
N VAL A 279 -8.85 -15.03 -9.06
CA VAL A 279 -10.31 -15.01 -8.93
C VAL A 279 -10.88 -14.13 -10.05
N ASP A 280 -11.67 -14.71 -10.95
CA ASP A 280 -12.34 -13.98 -12.03
C ASP A 280 -13.18 -12.82 -11.46
N MET A 281 -12.91 -11.61 -11.95
CA MET A 281 -13.60 -10.39 -11.53
C MET A 281 -14.98 -10.29 -12.19
N VAL A 282 -16.05 -10.68 -11.48
CA VAL A 282 -17.43 -10.54 -11.96
C VAL A 282 -18.06 -9.27 -11.36
N THR A 283 -18.24 -8.24 -12.19
CA THR A 283 -18.91 -6.99 -11.81
C THR A 283 -20.45 -7.12 -11.92
N GLU A 284 -21.15 -7.37 -10.81
CA GLU A 284 -22.59 -7.09 -10.70
C GLU A 284 -22.79 -5.71 -10.05
N SER A 285 -23.65 -4.87 -10.66
CA SER A 285 -24.07 -3.51 -10.24
C SER A 285 -23.10 -2.79 -9.28
N GLY A 286 -22.08 -2.13 -9.83
CA GLY A 286 -21.00 -1.50 -9.07
C GLY A 286 -21.49 -0.40 -8.13
N GLU A 287 -21.37 -0.65 -6.82
CA GLU A 287 -21.40 0.38 -5.79
C GLU A 287 -20.27 1.39 -6.06
N GLU A 288 -20.54 2.67 -5.86
CA GLU A 288 -19.54 3.72 -6.05
C GLU A 288 -18.66 3.77 -4.80
N PHE A 289 -17.43 3.25 -4.91
CA PHE A 289 -16.44 3.32 -3.85
C PHE A 289 -15.50 4.49 -4.08
N LEU A 290 -15.24 5.25 -3.01
CA LEU A 290 -14.17 6.22 -2.97
C LEU A 290 -12.89 5.53 -2.47
N VAL A 291 -11.78 5.75 -3.16
CA VAL A 291 -10.44 5.36 -2.69
C VAL A 291 -9.48 6.51 -3.00
N VAL A 292 -9.23 7.40 -2.04
CA VAL A 292 -8.17 8.41 -2.18
C VAL A 292 -6.82 7.70 -2.13
N SER A 293 -6.08 7.71 -3.23
CA SER A 293 -4.85 6.91 -3.39
C SER A 293 -3.61 7.63 -2.91
N LYS A 294 -3.55 8.94 -3.15
CA LYS A 294 -2.39 9.78 -2.83
C LYS A 294 -2.87 11.19 -2.61
N LEU A 295 -2.31 11.84 -1.60
CA LEU A 295 -2.41 13.27 -1.39
C LEU A 295 -1.02 13.81 -1.05
N LYS A 296 -0.69 15.01 -1.51
CA LYS A 296 0.64 15.62 -1.34
C LYS A 296 0.55 17.13 -1.32
N GLN A 297 1.31 17.77 -0.44
CA GLN A 297 1.48 19.22 -0.48
C GLN A 297 2.50 19.60 -1.57
N VAL A 298 2.10 20.52 -2.45
CA VAL A 298 2.91 21.02 -3.55
C VAL A 298 2.99 22.53 -3.45
N ARG A 299 4.21 23.07 -3.58
CA ARG A 299 4.45 24.52 -3.61
C ARG A 299 4.59 24.98 -5.05
N PHE A 300 3.60 25.73 -5.52
CA PHE A 300 3.61 26.41 -6.81
C PHE A 300 4.04 27.87 -6.62
N GLY A 301 5.34 28.13 -6.75
CA GLY A 301 5.91 29.46 -6.46
C GLY A 301 5.70 29.85 -5.00
N GLN A 302 4.77 30.77 -4.74
CA GLN A 302 4.41 31.23 -3.39
C GLN A 302 3.13 30.59 -2.83
N VAL A 303 2.46 29.74 -3.61
CA VAL A 303 1.19 29.13 -3.23
C VAL A 303 1.42 27.68 -2.83
N ASP A 304 1.03 27.32 -1.61
CA ASP A 304 0.97 25.93 -1.17
C ASP A 304 -0.42 25.36 -1.50
N VAL A 305 -0.45 24.18 -2.12
CA VAL A 305 -1.66 23.49 -2.56
C VAL A 305 -1.58 22.04 -2.11
N VAL A 306 -2.68 21.45 -1.66
CA VAL A 306 -2.77 20.01 -1.46
C VAL A 306 -3.38 19.40 -2.71
N LEU A 307 -2.62 18.55 -3.40
CA LEU A 307 -3.05 17.80 -4.59
C LEU A 307 -3.39 16.38 -4.19
N PHE A 308 -4.43 15.80 -4.77
CA PHE A 308 -4.81 14.42 -4.54
C PHE A 308 -5.57 13.82 -5.72
N PHE A 309 -5.64 12.49 -5.77
CA PHE A 309 -6.51 11.77 -6.70
C PHE A 309 -7.14 10.55 -6.05
N ALA A 310 -8.25 10.10 -6.65
CA ALA A 310 -8.91 8.87 -6.29
C ALA A 310 -8.75 7.82 -7.40
N VAL A 311 -8.61 6.55 -7.00
CA VAL A 311 -8.44 5.43 -7.94
C VAL A 311 -9.65 5.35 -8.86
N GLY A 312 -9.42 5.25 -10.18
CA GLY A 312 -10.50 5.16 -11.17
C GLY A 312 -11.09 6.51 -11.62
N CYS A 313 -10.61 7.64 -11.09
CA CYS A 313 -11.04 8.98 -11.50
C CYS A 313 -10.16 9.57 -12.60
N SER A 314 -10.77 10.25 -13.58
CA SER A 314 -10.03 10.96 -14.64
C SER A 314 -9.49 12.34 -14.27
N ALA A 315 -9.80 12.83 -13.07
CA ALA A 315 -9.43 14.16 -12.63
C ALA A 315 -8.41 14.13 -11.49
N LEU A 316 -7.59 15.18 -11.45
CA LEU A 316 -6.80 15.56 -10.30
C LEU A 316 -7.58 16.59 -9.48
N PHE A 317 -7.55 16.47 -8.16
CA PHE A 317 -8.26 17.35 -7.24
C PHE A 317 -7.26 18.13 -6.41
N TYR A 318 -7.62 19.35 -6.03
CA TYR A 318 -6.75 20.17 -5.23
C TYR A 318 -7.49 21.25 -4.46
N PHE A 319 -6.86 21.75 -3.40
CA PHE A 319 -7.29 22.96 -2.71
C PHE A 319 -6.08 23.74 -2.22
N ARG A 320 -6.24 25.06 -2.11
CA ARG A 320 -5.17 25.93 -1.58
C ARG A 320 -5.02 25.72 -0.09
N TRP A 321 -3.78 25.61 0.36
CA TRP A 321 -3.47 25.53 1.78
C TRP A 321 -3.79 26.87 2.47
N PRO A 322 -4.65 26.90 3.50
CA PRO A 322 -4.96 28.14 4.20
C PRO A 322 -3.83 28.53 5.16
N VAL A 323 -3.27 29.73 4.96
CA VAL A 323 -2.16 30.24 5.79
C VAL A 323 -2.53 30.36 7.27
N SER A 324 -3.79 30.68 7.57
CA SER A 324 -4.31 30.79 8.94
C SER A 324 -4.61 29.45 9.62
N LEU A 325 -4.49 28.33 8.89
CA LEU A 325 -5.01 27.01 9.29
C LEU A 325 -6.53 27.04 9.58
N ASP A 326 -7.24 28.01 9.02
CA ASP A 326 -8.70 28.03 8.98
C ASP A 326 -9.17 27.34 7.69
N PHE A 327 -9.74 26.15 7.85
CA PHE A 327 -10.19 25.32 6.74
C PHE A 327 -11.67 25.55 6.39
N GLY A 328 -12.40 26.43 7.09
CA GLY A 328 -13.83 26.64 6.88
C GLY A 328 -14.21 27.21 5.51
N GLY A 329 -13.27 27.90 4.84
CA GLY A 329 -13.44 28.48 3.51
C GLY A 329 -12.70 27.74 2.39
N VAL A 330 -12.23 26.52 2.64
CA VAL A 330 -11.46 25.75 1.65
C VAL A 330 -12.38 25.27 0.54
N GLU A 331 -12.04 25.64 -0.70
CA GLU A 331 -12.72 25.20 -1.91
C GLU A 331 -11.89 24.12 -2.62
N VAL A 332 -12.54 23.00 -2.93
CA VAL A 332 -11.93 21.91 -3.70
C VAL A 332 -12.18 22.14 -5.18
N CYS A 333 -11.10 22.21 -5.95
CA CYS A 333 -11.11 22.32 -7.40
C CYS A 333 -10.75 20.97 -8.05
N SER A 334 -11.12 20.81 -9.31
CA SER A 334 -10.84 19.63 -10.12
C SER A 334 -10.26 20.01 -11.49
N LEU A 335 -9.32 19.22 -11.99
CA LEU A 335 -8.83 19.30 -13.36
C LEU A 335 -9.03 17.93 -14.03
N ASP A 336 -9.95 17.84 -14.99
CA ASP A 336 -10.19 16.62 -15.76
C ASP A 336 -9.08 16.40 -16.79
N LEU A 337 -8.46 15.24 -16.76
CA LEU A 337 -7.42 14.81 -17.69
C LEU A 337 -7.94 13.79 -18.71
N ALA A 338 -9.27 13.58 -18.75
CA ALA A 338 -10.02 12.65 -19.59
C ALA A 338 -9.73 11.15 -19.34
N ASN A 339 -8.52 10.82 -18.92
CA ASN A 339 -8.02 9.48 -18.65
C ASN A 339 -7.79 9.29 -17.14
N PRO A 340 -8.08 8.10 -16.56
CA PRO A 340 -7.88 7.84 -15.14
C PRO A 340 -6.46 8.15 -14.67
N VAL A 341 -6.35 8.87 -13.56
CA VAL A 341 -5.09 9.20 -12.92
C VAL A 341 -4.54 7.98 -12.20
N LEU A 342 -3.27 7.66 -12.44
CA LEU A 342 -2.57 6.53 -11.84
C LEU A 342 -1.58 6.96 -10.74
N ASP A 343 -0.87 8.07 -10.97
CA ASP A 343 0.04 8.67 -10.00
C ASP A 343 0.40 10.11 -10.44
N PHE A 344 1.01 10.88 -9.56
CA PHE A 344 1.65 12.14 -9.92
C PHE A 344 2.98 12.35 -9.19
N ALA A 345 3.91 13.03 -9.85
CA ALA A 345 5.21 13.41 -9.31
C ALA A 345 5.39 14.93 -9.36
N VAL A 346 5.92 15.47 -8.26
CA VAL A 346 6.27 16.89 -8.18
C VAL A 346 7.68 17.05 -8.75
N VAL A 347 7.81 17.95 -9.71
CA VAL A 347 9.06 18.36 -10.33
C VAL A 347 9.59 19.59 -9.58
N GLN A 348 10.89 19.87 -9.72
CA GLN A 348 11.46 21.15 -9.32
C GLN A 348 10.68 22.32 -9.95
N ASP A 349 10.69 23.46 -9.24
CA ASP A 349 9.93 24.68 -9.57
C ASP A 349 8.40 24.58 -9.44
N GLY A 350 7.91 23.52 -8.80
CA GLY A 350 6.47 23.37 -8.55
C GLY A 350 5.69 22.97 -9.80
N LYS A 351 6.31 22.31 -10.79
CA LYS A 351 5.55 21.64 -11.87
C LYS A 351 5.15 20.25 -11.41
N VAL A 352 4.11 19.67 -12.01
CA VAL A 352 3.65 18.31 -11.66
C VAL A 352 3.54 17.47 -12.92
N LEU A 353 4.10 16.27 -12.91
CA LEU A 353 3.84 15.25 -13.94
C LEU A 353 2.76 14.31 -13.42
N VAL A 354 1.74 14.02 -14.25
CA VAL A 354 0.65 13.12 -13.91
C VAL A 354 0.65 11.95 -14.87
N SER A 355 0.78 10.75 -14.33
CA SER A 355 0.58 9.51 -15.07
C SER A 355 -0.92 9.21 -15.19
N VAL A 356 -1.35 8.87 -16.40
CA VAL A 356 -2.74 8.49 -16.69
C VAL A 356 -2.79 7.15 -17.43
N ASP A 357 -3.95 6.51 -17.37
CA ASP A 357 -4.22 5.26 -18.08
C ASP A 357 -4.92 5.53 -19.42
N PRO A 358 -4.23 5.45 -20.58
CA PRO A 358 -4.90 5.50 -21.88
C PRO A 358 -5.64 4.20 -22.24
N THR A 359 -5.46 3.14 -21.46
CA THR A 359 -5.95 1.78 -21.74
C THR A 359 -7.18 1.39 -20.91
N TRP A 360 -7.62 2.28 -20.02
CA TRP A 360 -8.73 2.05 -19.09
C TRP A 360 -10.04 1.51 -19.71
N PRO A 361 -10.45 1.82 -20.97
CA PRO A 361 -11.72 1.29 -21.49
C PRO A 361 -11.72 -0.24 -21.63
N THR A 362 -10.55 -0.89 -21.63
CA THR A 362 -10.42 -2.35 -21.65
C THR A 362 -10.35 -2.97 -20.26
N THR A 363 -10.35 -2.16 -19.20
CA THR A 363 -10.19 -2.61 -17.82
C THR A 363 -11.53 -3.09 -17.23
N PRO A 364 -11.53 -4.16 -16.41
CA PRO A 364 -12.69 -4.54 -15.61
C PRO A 364 -13.22 -3.37 -14.76
N GLY A 365 -14.53 -3.14 -14.80
CA GLY A 365 -15.17 -2.04 -14.06
C GLY A 365 -15.22 -0.69 -14.78
N ALA A 366 -14.73 -0.59 -16.02
CA ALA A 366 -14.90 0.61 -16.84
C ALA A 366 -16.39 0.95 -17.03
N VAL A 367 -16.78 2.19 -16.70
CA VAL A 367 -18.18 2.68 -16.74
C VAL A 367 -18.55 3.21 -18.12
N SER A 368 -17.58 3.75 -18.85
CA SER A 368 -17.73 4.14 -20.25
C SER A 368 -16.67 3.42 -21.07
N THR A 369 -17.03 2.94 -22.25
CA THR A 369 -16.09 2.25 -23.15
C THR A 369 -15.64 3.14 -24.30
N THR A 370 -16.08 4.40 -24.32
CA THR A 370 -15.66 5.37 -25.33
C THR A 370 -14.22 5.76 -25.04
N PRO A 371 -13.25 5.39 -25.90
CA PRO A 371 -11.86 5.73 -25.67
C PRO A 371 -11.66 7.24 -25.75
N SER A 372 -10.78 7.76 -24.90
CA SER A 372 -10.22 9.10 -25.11
C SER A 372 -9.47 9.12 -26.44
N THR A 373 -9.58 10.22 -27.19
CA THR A 373 -8.74 10.46 -28.37
C THR A 373 -7.30 10.78 -27.98
N ASP A 374 -7.07 11.09 -26.70
CA ASP A 374 -5.76 11.41 -26.16
C ASP A 374 -5.05 10.15 -25.66
N SER A 375 -4.04 9.71 -26.40
CA SER A 375 -3.24 8.52 -26.10
C SER A 375 -2.04 8.80 -25.21
N ARG A 376 -1.82 10.06 -24.79
CA ARG A 376 -0.70 10.41 -23.91
C ARG A 376 -0.82 9.65 -22.59
N ARG A 377 0.30 9.18 -22.06
CA ARG A 377 0.46 8.48 -20.78
C ARG A 377 0.88 9.40 -19.64
N VAL A 378 1.52 10.53 -19.95
CA VAL A 378 1.97 11.52 -18.96
C VAL A 378 1.51 12.91 -19.38
N ARG A 379 0.88 13.63 -18.45
CA ARG A 379 0.51 15.04 -18.54
C ARG A 379 1.45 15.88 -17.68
N ARG A 380 1.62 17.15 -18.02
CA ARG A 380 2.36 18.12 -17.20
C ARG A 380 1.43 19.23 -16.79
N LEU A 381 1.44 19.57 -15.51
CA LEU A 381 0.62 20.59 -14.90
C LEU A 381 1.46 21.71 -14.32
N VAL A 382 0.91 22.91 -14.37
CA VAL A 382 1.49 24.14 -13.83
C VAL A 382 0.43 24.96 -13.11
N TRP A 383 0.88 25.91 -12.31
CA TRP A 383 0.00 26.92 -11.72
C TRP A 383 -0.10 28.14 -12.62
N LYS A 384 -1.32 28.48 -13.03
CA LYS A 384 -1.58 29.64 -13.88
C LYS A 384 -2.91 30.27 -13.49
N ASP A 385 -2.93 31.60 -13.36
CA ASP A 385 -4.14 32.39 -13.07
C ASP A 385 -4.92 31.88 -11.83
N GLY A 386 -4.18 31.38 -10.84
CA GLY A 386 -4.76 30.86 -9.60
C GLY A 386 -5.29 29.43 -9.69
N GLN A 387 -5.06 28.71 -10.77
CA GLN A 387 -5.55 27.35 -10.93
C GLN A 387 -4.43 26.42 -11.38
N VAL A 388 -4.60 25.12 -11.10
CA VAL A 388 -3.79 24.08 -11.72
C VAL A 388 -4.34 23.84 -13.12
N VAL A 389 -3.49 23.98 -14.13
CA VAL A 389 -3.84 23.79 -15.54
C VAL A 389 -2.84 22.85 -16.21
N GLU A 390 -3.26 22.21 -17.29
CA GLU A 390 -2.35 21.45 -18.15
C GLU A 390 -1.45 22.38 -18.97
N ASP A 391 -0.15 22.09 -18.98
CA ASP A 391 0.87 22.80 -19.75
C ASP A 391 1.33 21.94 -20.94
N GLU A 392 0.71 22.22 -22.08
CA GLU A 392 0.97 21.56 -23.37
C GLU A 392 2.26 22.04 -24.06
N SER A 393 3.04 22.95 -23.47
CA SER A 393 4.30 23.37 -24.11
C SER A 393 5.27 22.18 -24.29
N GLU A 394 6.14 22.25 -25.29
CA GLU A 394 7.06 21.15 -25.56
C GLU A 394 8.04 20.95 -24.39
N SER A 395 8.02 19.75 -23.81
CA SER A 395 8.99 19.28 -22.83
C SER A 395 9.63 18.00 -23.37
N PRO A 396 10.96 18.01 -23.62
CA PRO A 396 11.65 16.81 -24.09
C PRO A 396 11.43 15.60 -23.18
N LEU A 397 11.44 15.81 -21.86
CA LEU A 397 11.15 14.77 -20.88
C LEU A 397 9.73 14.20 -21.04
N VAL A 398 8.70 15.05 -21.12
CA VAL A 398 7.31 14.59 -21.28
C VAL A 398 7.12 13.87 -22.61
N GLN A 399 7.75 14.34 -23.68
CA GLN A 399 7.73 13.66 -24.97
C GLN A 399 8.34 12.26 -24.87
N SER A 400 9.51 12.12 -24.26
CA SER A 400 10.18 10.83 -24.07
C SER A 400 9.45 9.90 -23.12
N LEU A 401 8.80 10.41 -22.07
CA LEU A 401 7.94 9.59 -21.22
C LEU A 401 6.73 9.08 -22.01
N ASN A 402 6.15 9.89 -22.90
CA ASN A 402 5.03 9.46 -23.73
C ASN A 402 5.44 8.47 -24.83
N GLN A 403 6.61 8.64 -25.45
CA GLN A 403 6.99 7.92 -26.67
C GLN A 403 8.16 6.95 -26.51
N GLY A 404 9.13 7.24 -25.64
CA GLY A 404 10.39 6.51 -25.52
C GLY A 404 10.40 5.34 -24.54
N CYS A 405 9.51 5.34 -23.52
CA CYS A 405 9.40 4.26 -22.54
C CYS A 405 8.38 3.21 -23.00
N ASP A 406 8.66 2.54 -24.12
CA ASP A 406 7.69 1.70 -24.82
C ASP A 406 7.71 0.24 -24.32
N VAL A 407 6.76 -0.10 -23.45
CA VAL A 407 6.49 -1.48 -23.05
C VAL A 407 5.14 -1.86 -23.65
N LYS A 408 5.14 -2.85 -24.53
CA LYS A 408 3.92 -3.37 -25.14
C LYS A 408 3.56 -4.72 -24.53
N GLY A 409 2.26 -4.93 -24.38
CA GLY A 409 1.72 -6.23 -24.04
C GLY A 409 0.30 -6.36 -24.57
N PRO A 410 -0.27 -7.57 -24.47
CA PRO A 410 -1.58 -7.83 -25.02
C PRO A 410 -2.65 -7.11 -24.18
N ALA A 411 -3.62 -6.49 -24.86
CA ALA A 411 -4.61 -5.62 -24.21
C ALA A 411 -5.52 -6.32 -23.21
N ASN A 412 -5.70 -7.64 -23.34
CA ASN A 412 -6.45 -8.45 -22.42
C ASN A 412 -5.69 -8.78 -21.13
N GLU A 413 -4.39 -8.48 -21.04
CA GLU A 413 -3.57 -8.73 -19.84
C GLU A 413 -3.30 -7.45 -19.04
N THR A 414 -3.89 -6.30 -19.38
CA THR A 414 -3.72 -5.05 -18.62
C THR A 414 -4.18 -5.17 -17.16
N HIS A 415 -5.16 -6.02 -16.88
CA HIS A 415 -5.62 -6.30 -15.52
C HIS A 415 -4.48 -6.87 -14.63
N THR A 416 -3.49 -7.55 -15.21
CA THR A 416 -2.33 -8.09 -14.48
C THR A 416 -1.43 -6.99 -13.90
N LEU A 417 -1.51 -5.76 -14.45
CA LEU A 417 -0.80 -4.59 -13.93
C LEU A 417 -1.38 -4.08 -12.60
N GLY A 418 -2.58 -4.51 -12.22
CA GLY A 418 -3.16 -4.21 -10.91
C GLY A 418 -3.43 -2.73 -10.65
N LEU A 419 -3.57 -1.92 -11.71
CA LEU A 419 -3.70 -0.44 -11.61
C LEU A 419 -4.88 0.01 -10.74
N TYR A 420 -5.94 -0.80 -10.70
CA TYR A 420 -7.17 -0.53 -9.95
C TYR A 420 -7.42 -1.53 -8.81
N GLU A 421 -6.41 -2.34 -8.42
CA GLU A 421 -6.48 -3.29 -7.28
C GLU A 421 -7.13 -2.66 -6.02
N PRO A 422 -6.83 -1.39 -5.65
CA PRO A 422 -7.40 -0.79 -4.44
C PRO A 422 -8.93 -0.69 -4.43
N LEU A 423 -9.59 -0.56 -5.59
CA LEU A 423 -11.07 -0.50 -5.68
C LEU A 423 -11.74 -1.81 -5.24
N PHE A 424 -10.99 -2.91 -5.23
CA PHE A 424 -11.49 -4.25 -4.90
C PHE A 424 -10.93 -4.77 -3.57
N ALA A 425 -9.73 -4.32 -3.19
CA ALA A 425 -9.03 -4.82 -2.02
C ALA A 425 -9.35 -4.05 -0.73
N LEU A 426 -9.62 -2.75 -0.82
CA LEU A 426 -9.77 -1.89 0.37
C LEU A 426 -11.20 -1.88 0.94
N PRO A 427 -12.28 -1.73 0.15
CA PRO A 427 -13.63 -1.76 0.70
C PRO A 427 -13.91 -3.05 1.49
N LYS A 428 -14.59 -2.92 2.62
CA LYS A 428 -15.11 -4.08 3.38
C LYS A 428 -16.39 -4.52 2.68
N THR A 429 -16.35 -5.57 1.87
CA THR A 429 -17.58 -6.16 1.32
C THR A 429 -18.32 -6.89 2.44
N ALA A 430 -19.62 -6.62 2.60
CA ALA A 430 -20.47 -7.14 3.68
C ALA A 430 -20.53 -8.67 3.83
N GLU A 431 -19.94 -9.45 2.92
CA GLU A 431 -19.87 -10.93 3.01
C GLU A 431 -18.85 -11.45 4.04
N PHE A 432 -18.05 -10.57 4.66
CA PHE A 432 -17.20 -10.89 5.83
C PHE A 432 -17.80 -10.40 7.16
N GLU A 433 -19.10 -10.14 7.23
CA GLU A 433 -19.78 -10.46 8.49
C GLU A 433 -19.69 -11.98 8.65
N SER A 434 -18.80 -12.43 9.54
CA SER A 434 -18.89 -13.76 10.12
C SER A 434 -20.37 -14.06 10.38
N GLY A 435 -20.85 -15.20 9.90
CA GLY A 435 -22.20 -15.72 10.14
C GLY A 435 -22.48 -16.05 11.62
N ASP A 436 -22.12 -15.15 12.52
CA ASP A 436 -22.66 -14.97 13.86
C ASP A 436 -23.59 -13.74 13.84
N GLY A 437 -24.40 -13.62 12.78
CA GLY A 437 -25.67 -12.92 12.85
C GLY A 437 -26.60 -13.75 13.73
N ALA A 438 -26.43 -13.67 15.05
CA ALA A 438 -27.54 -13.89 15.95
C ALA A 438 -28.59 -12.85 15.55
N GLU A 439 -29.71 -13.31 14.99
CA GLU A 439 -30.87 -12.50 14.74
C GLU A 439 -31.12 -11.59 15.95
N ASP A 440 -31.33 -10.30 15.67
CA ASP A 440 -31.84 -9.30 16.61
C ASP A 440 -33.09 -9.86 17.28
N THR A 441 -32.88 -10.53 18.41
CA THR A 441 -33.93 -10.95 19.30
C THR A 441 -34.09 -9.82 20.29
N PRO A 442 -35.29 -9.21 20.40
CA PRO A 442 -35.48 -8.04 21.23
C PRO A 442 -35.17 -8.43 22.68
N VAL A 443 -34.26 -7.68 23.30
CA VAL A 443 -33.80 -7.86 24.68
C VAL A 443 -35.04 -7.88 25.59
N PRO A 444 -35.35 -9.01 26.27
CA PRO A 444 -36.38 -8.99 27.28
C PRO A 444 -35.89 -8.15 28.46
N GLN A 445 -36.69 -7.15 28.82
CA GLN A 445 -36.55 -6.47 30.10
C GLN A 445 -36.82 -7.47 31.24
N ASP A 446 -36.01 -7.33 32.28
CA ASP A 446 -35.93 -8.17 33.48
C ASP A 446 -35.32 -9.57 33.32
N ILE A 447 -34.23 -9.82 34.06
CA ILE A 447 -34.29 -10.65 35.28
C ILE A 447 -32.91 -10.64 35.94
N THR A 448 -32.91 -10.19 37.18
CA THR A 448 -31.89 -10.40 38.19
C THR A 448 -31.75 -11.89 38.55
N SER A 449 -30.51 -12.31 38.86
CA SER A 449 -30.13 -13.52 39.62
C SER A 449 -30.30 -14.92 38.99
N GLY A 450 -29.17 -15.66 38.90
CA GLY A 450 -29.17 -17.11 38.64
C GLY A 450 -27.76 -17.71 38.34
N PRO A 451 -27.20 -18.61 39.19
CA PRO A 451 -25.84 -19.12 39.06
C PRO A 451 -25.78 -20.40 38.20
N GLY A 452 -25.86 -20.28 36.88
CA GLY A 452 -25.84 -21.45 35.97
C GLY A 452 -24.71 -21.46 34.95
N LEU A 453 -24.34 -20.30 34.40
CA LEU A 453 -23.46 -20.24 33.22
C LEU A 453 -21.97 -20.08 33.54
N ARG A 454 -21.60 -19.62 34.75
CA ARG A 454 -20.19 -19.48 35.18
C ARG A 454 -19.54 -20.78 35.69
N ALA A 455 -20.32 -21.80 36.04
CA ALA A 455 -19.79 -23.05 36.57
C ALA A 455 -19.19 -23.95 35.46
N SER A 456 -19.87 -24.03 34.30
CA SER A 456 -19.47 -24.90 33.18
C SER A 456 -18.17 -24.43 32.50
N ALA A 457 -17.97 -23.11 32.34
CA ALA A 457 -16.75 -22.55 31.77
C ALA A 457 -15.52 -22.72 32.69
N ARG A 458 -15.71 -22.65 34.02
CA ARG A 458 -14.66 -22.89 35.03
C ARG A 458 -14.30 -24.37 35.19
N GLN A 459 -15.25 -25.28 34.98
CA GLN A 459 -14.99 -26.72 35.06
C GLN A 459 -14.16 -27.21 33.87
N LYS A 460 -14.47 -26.74 32.65
CA LYS A 460 -13.69 -27.06 31.44
C LYS A 460 -12.24 -26.56 31.52
N THR A 461 -12.02 -25.35 32.06
CA THR A 461 -10.66 -24.81 32.26
C THR A 461 -9.88 -25.51 33.37
N LYS A 462 -10.55 -26.04 34.41
CA LYS A 462 -9.90 -26.80 35.49
C LYS A 462 -9.48 -28.21 35.05
N GLU A 463 -10.34 -28.92 34.31
CA GLU A 463 -10.01 -30.25 33.77
C GLU A 463 -8.87 -30.20 32.75
N GLU A 464 -8.81 -29.14 31.93
CA GLU A 464 -7.74 -28.95 30.95
C GLU A 464 -6.40 -28.61 31.62
N LEU A 465 -6.43 -27.86 32.73
CA LEU A 465 -5.25 -27.56 33.54
C LEU A 465 -4.73 -28.80 34.29
N GLU A 466 -5.60 -29.66 34.81
CA GLU A 466 -5.19 -30.91 35.47
C GLU A 466 -4.63 -31.94 34.49
N LYS A 467 -5.20 -32.05 33.27
CA LYS A 467 -4.61 -32.85 32.18
C LYS A 467 -3.20 -32.40 31.82
N ARG A 468 -2.95 -31.08 31.76
CA ARG A 468 -1.60 -30.54 31.51
C ARG A 468 -0.62 -30.84 32.65
N LYS A 469 -1.07 -30.78 33.90
CA LYS A 469 -0.22 -31.12 35.07
C LYS A 469 0.14 -32.61 35.12
N ALA A 470 -0.79 -33.50 34.78
CA ALA A 470 -0.54 -34.94 34.70
C ALA A 470 0.47 -35.30 33.60
N LEU A 471 0.33 -34.73 32.41
CA LEU A 471 1.29 -34.91 31.29
C LEU A 471 2.70 -34.41 31.63
N THR A 472 2.80 -33.33 32.41
CA THR A 472 4.09 -32.76 32.84
C THR A 472 4.76 -33.64 33.91
N GLN A 473 3.99 -34.23 34.83
CA GLN A 473 4.51 -35.18 35.82
C GLN A 473 4.96 -36.51 35.18
N GLU A 474 4.25 -37.04 34.19
CA GLU A 474 4.67 -38.24 33.46
C GLU A 474 5.97 -38.03 32.65
N ALA A 475 6.13 -36.84 32.05
CA ALA A 475 7.36 -36.48 31.35
C ALA A 475 8.56 -36.38 32.31
N THR A 476 8.34 -35.84 33.50
CA THR A 476 9.39 -35.68 34.52
C THR A 476 9.79 -37.03 35.13
N GLN A 477 8.84 -37.95 35.33
CA GLN A 477 9.11 -39.31 35.81
C GLN A 477 9.84 -40.18 34.78
N ARG A 478 9.61 -39.95 33.47
CA ARG A 478 10.36 -40.62 32.39
C ARG A 478 11.81 -40.14 32.28
N ALA A 479 12.09 -38.88 32.60
CA ALA A 479 13.45 -38.33 32.58
C ALA A 479 14.32 -38.88 33.73
N THR A 480 13.74 -39.23 34.88
CA THR A 480 14.45 -39.77 36.04
C THR A 480 14.78 -41.27 36.00
N LYS A 481 14.38 -42.00 34.94
CA LYS A 481 14.57 -43.47 34.83
C LYS A 481 15.65 -43.93 33.85
N GLN A 482 16.45 -43.04 33.28
CA GLN A 482 17.63 -43.46 32.50
C GLN A 482 18.79 -43.80 33.45
N PRO A 483 19.39 -45.01 33.37
CA PRO A 483 20.50 -45.37 34.24
C PRO A 483 21.76 -44.61 33.85
N ARG A 484 22.43 -44.05 34.86
CA ARG A 484 23.72 -43.37 34.77
C ARG A 484 24.78 -44.39 34.35
N VAL A 485 25.37 -44.21 33.16
CA VAL A 485 26.54 -44.98 32.70
C VAL A 485 27.73 -44.50 33.53
N GLU A 486 28.34 -45.39 34.31
CA GLU A 486 29.60 -45.13 35.03
C GLU A 486 30.77 -45.21 34.04
N GLU A 487 31.60 -44.16 34.05
CA GLU A 487 32.90 -44.14 33.38
C GLU A 487 33.90 -44.95 34.21
N THR A 488 34.57 -45.91 33.55
CA THR A 488 35.86 -46.47 33.96
C THR A 488 36.85 -46.30 32.84
#